data_AF-E0SCQ1-F1
#
_entry.id   AF-E0SCQ1-F1
#
_cell.length_a   1.000
_cell.length_b   1.000
_cell.length_c   1.000
_cell.angle_alpha   90.00
_cell.angle_beta   90.00
_cell.angle_gamma   90.00
#
_symmetry.space_group_name_H-M   'P 1'
#
loop_
_entity.id
_entity.type
_entity.pdbx_description
1 polymer ?
#
loop_
_entity_poly.entity_id
_entity_poly.type
_entity_poly.pdbx_seq_one_letter_code
_entity_poly.pdbx_strand_id
1 'polypeptide(L)'
;MATSIALSPYFEQFIREQIDSGRYNNVSEVVRAGLRALEEREQQMKLDALRAAVELGVNSGPGKEAQAVFGRLSEKYRRMAEGEQPE
;
A
#
# COMPACT_ATOMS: atom_id res chain seq x y z
N MET A 1 27.65 0.11 -5.64
CA MET A 1 27.61 0.02 -7.11
C MET A 1 27.02 1.29 -7.67
N ALA A 2 27.51 1.79 -8.81
CA ALA A 2 26.91 2.94 -9.48
C ALA A 2 25.77 2.44 -10.38
N THR A 3 24.57 2.96 -10.15
CA THR A 3 23.40 2.69 -11.00
C THR A 3 23.23 3.87 -11.96
N SER A 4 23.19 3.61 -13.26
CA SER A 4 22.87 4.63 -14.26
C SER A 4 21.35 4.71 -14.42
N ILE A 5 20.81 5.92 -14.36
CA ILE A 5 19.36 6.19 -14.41
C ILE A 5 19.13 7.31 -15.43
N ALA A 6 18.21 7.10 -16.36
CA ALA A 6 17.79 8.14 -17.29
C ALA A 6 16.74 9.03 -16.63
N LEU A 7 16.97 10.35 -16.64
CA LEU A 7 16.05 11.35 -16.10
C LEU A 7 15.49 12.20 -17.25
N SER A 8 14.26 12.68 -17.10
CA SER A 8 13.72 13.68 -18.02
C SER A 8 14.41 15.03 -17.80
N PRO A 9 14.42 15.93 -18.80
CA PRO A 9 15.02 17.26 -18.65
C PRO A 9 14.48 18.05 -17.44
N TYR A 10 13.21 17.85 -17.10
CA TYR A 10 12.58 18.43 -15.92
C TYR A 10 13.29 18.00 -14.62
N PHE A 11 13.53 16.70 -14.43
CA PHE A 11 14.16 16.20 -13.22
C PHE A 11 15.66 16.55 -13.16
N GLU A 12 16.34 16.62 -14.30
CA GLU A 12 17.72 17.11 -14.33
C GLU A 12 17.83 18.56 -13.87
N GLN A 13 16.89 19.42 -14.31
CA GLN A 13 16.85 20.82 -13.89
C GLN A 13 16.54 20.94 -12.39
N PHE A 14 15.52 20.20 -11.91
CA PHE A 14 15.19 20.15 -10.50
C PHE A 14 16.39 19.73 -9.63
N ILE A 15 17.10 18.66 -10.01
CA ILE A 15 18.27 18.17 -9.28
C ILE A 15 19.39 19.22 -9.28
N ARG A 16 19.63 19.89 -10.41
CA ARG A 16 20.61 20.99 -10.49
C ARG A 16 20.26 22.10 -9.50
N GLU A 17 19.03 22.58 -9.48
CA GLU A 17 18.58 23.61 -8.53
C GLU A 17 18.75 23.17 -7.07
N GLN A 18 18.49 21.90 -6.77
CA GLN A 18 18.70 21.35 -5.42
C GLN A 18 20.18 21.34 -5.00
N ILE A 19 21.11 21.14 -5.95
CA ILE A 19 22.54 21.17 -5.69
C ILE A 19 23.06 22.61 -5.64
N ASP A 20 22.67 23.45 -6.60
CA ASP A 20 23.08 24.86 -6.69
C ASP A 20 22.60 25.68 -5.47
N SER A 21 21.45 25.31 -4.89
CA SER A 21 20.98 25.89 -3.62
C SER A 21 21.78 25.46 -2.39
N GLY A 22 22.70 24.49 -2.52
CA GLY A 22 23.49 23.93 -1.43
C GLY A 22 22.74 22.93 -0.55
N ARG A 23 21.50 22.57 -0.89
CA ARG A 23 20.71 21.60 -0.10
C ARG A 23 21.28 20.18 -0.17
N TYR A 24 21.91 19.82 -1.28
CA TYR A 24 22.55 18.53 -1.49
C TYR A 24 23.88 18.68 -2.22
N ASN A 25 24.83 17.78 -1.97
CA ASN A 25 26.18 17.89 -2.54
C ASN A 25 26.32 17.22 -3.91
N ASN A 26 25.42 16.30 -4.24
CA ASN A 26 25.47 15.50 -5.46
C ASN A 26 24.10 14.92 -5.83
N VAL A 27 23.99 14.49 -7.09
CA VAL A 27 22.79 13.87 -7.66
C VAL A 27 22.33 12.66 -6.84
N SER A 28 23.26 11.81 -6.41
CA SER A 28 22.93 10.58 -5.68
C SER A 28 22.28 10.87 -4.32
N GLU A 29 22.60 11.97 -3.66
CA GLU A 29 21.93 12.41 -2.43
C GLU A 29 20.48 12.83 -2.68
N VAL A 30 20.24 13.60 -3.75
CA VAL A 30 18.88 14.03 -4.12
C VAL A 30 18.01 12.82 -4.45
N VAL A 31 18.54 11.87 -5.23
CA VAL A 31 17.83 10.64 -5.60
C VAL A 31 17.53 9.80 -4.36
N ARG A 32 18.50 9.61 -3.45
CA ARG A 32 18.27 8.88 -2.20
C ARG A 32 17.23 9.56 -1.31
N ALA A 33 17.26 10.88 -1.21
CA ALA A 33 16.26 11.64 -0.45
C ALA A 33 14.86 11.46 -1.04
N GLY A 34 14.72 11.52 -2.37
CA GLY A 34 13.46 11.24 -3.07
C GLY A 34 12.95 9.83 -2.83
N LEU A 35 13.83 8.82 -2.88
CA LEU A 35 13.46 7.43 -2.61
C LEU A 35 13.05 7.19 -1.15
N ARG A 36 13.73 7.81 -0.18
CA ARG A 36 13.32 7.75 1.24
C ARG A 36 11.94 8.37 1.44
N ALA A 37 11.70 9.54 0.85
CA ALA A 37 10.39 10.19 0.94
C ALA A 37 9.28 9.34 0.28
N LEU A 38 9.58 8.64 -0.82
CA LEU A 38 8.66 7.69 -1.44
C LEU A 38 8.36 6.51 -0.51
N GLU A 39 9.40 5.90 0.07
CA GLU A 39 9.26 4.77 1.00
C GLU A 39 8.42 5.16 2.23
N GLU A 40 8.73 6.31 2.85
CA GLU A 40 7.97 6.84 3.99
C GLU A 40 6.49 7.05 3.63
N ARG A 41 6.22 7.61 2.44
CA ARG A 41 4.85 7.81 1.96
C ARG A 41 4.13 6.48 1.74
N GLU A 42 4.78 5.49 1.15
CA GLU A 42 4.19 4.15 0.96
C GLU A 42 3.89 3.45 2.29
N GLN A 43 4.80 3.56 3.28
CA GLN A 43 4.57 3.03 4.62
C GLN A 43 3.39 3.71 5.31
N GLN A 44 3.30 5.04 5.20
CA GLN A 44 2.18 5.81 5.77
C GLN A 44 0.85 5.43 5.12
N MET A 45 0.80 5.29 3.78
CA MET A 45 -0.40 4.85 3.08
C MET A 45 -0.87 3.46 3.53
N LYS A 46 0.05 2.51 3.72
CA LYS A 46 -0.29 1.17 4.23
C LYS A 46 -0.87 1.23 5.63
N LEU A 47 -0.29 2.05 6.50
CA LEU A 47 -0.76 2.23 7.87
C LEU A 47 -2.17 2.85 7.89
N ASP A 48 -2.42 3.87 7.06
CA ASP A 48 -3.71 4.54 6.99
C ASP A 48 -4.79 3.62 6.41
N ALA A 49 -4.46 2.83 5.39
CA ALA A 49 -5.35 1.80 4.87
C ALA A 49 -5.69 0.74 5.94
N LEU A 50 -4.71 0.31 6.73
CA LEU A 50 -4.93 -0.61 7.84
C LEU A 50 -5.84 -0.01 8.92
N ARG A 51 -5.59 1.24 9.32
CA ARG A 51 -6.42 1.96 10.29
C ARG A 51 -7.87 2.07 9.81
N ALA A 52 -8.08 2.45 8.56
CA ALA A 52 -9.41 2.52 7.96
C ALA A 52 -10.11 1.15 7.96
N ALA A 53 -9.40 0.07 7.61
CA ALA A 53 -9.96 -1.28 7.63
C ALA A 53 -10.34 -1.74 9.04
N VAL A 54 -9.52 -1.42 10.05
CA VAL A 54 -9.83 -1.71 11.45
C VAL A 54 -11.05 -0.91 11.92
N GLU A 55 -11.13 0.37 11.59
CA GLU A 55 -12.27 1.22 11.95
C GLU A 55 -13.57 0.71 11.32
N LEU A 56 -13.53 0.32 10.04
CA LEU A 56 -14.65 -0.34 9.37
C LEU A 56 -15.05 -1.63 10.09
N GLY A 57 -14.08 -2.44 10.53
CA GLY A 57 -14.32 -3.67 11.28
C GLY A 57 -14.96 -3.42 12.65
N VAL A 58 -14.42 -2.46 13.42
CA VAL A 58 -14.96 -2.06 14.73
C VAL A 58 -16.39 -1.55 14.61
N ASN A 59 -16.67 -0.78 13.56
CA ASN A 59 -17.99 -0.22 13.29
C ASN A 59 -18.94 -1.20 12.59
N SER A 60 -18.50 -2.44 12.28
CA SER A 60 -19.31 -3.44 11.57
C SER A 60 -20.33 -4.17 12.46
N GLY A 61 -20.35 -3.84 13.76
CA GLY A 61 -21.22 -4.46 14.76
C GLY A 61 -20.53 -5.61 15.50
N PRO A 62 -21.28 -6.35 16.34
CA PRO A 62 -20.71 -7.39 17.17
C PRO A 62 -20.16 -8.56 16.33
N GLY A 63 -19.07 -9.14 16.81
CA GLY A 63 -18.53 -10.39 16.25
C GLY A 63 -19.57 -11.51 16.27
N LYS A 64 -19.43 -12.43 15.31
CA LYS A 64 -20.29 -13.63 15.21
C LYS A 64 -19.50 -14.85 15.66
N GLU A 65 -20.20 -15.81 16.26
CA GLU A 65 -19.60 -17.09 16.65
C GLU A 65 -18.99 -17.82 15.47
N ALA A 66 -17.74 -18.25 15.63
CA ALA A 66 -16.95 -18.84 14.56
C ALA A 66 -17.60 -20.12 14.02
N GLN A 67 -18.08 -21.00 14.90
CA GLN A 67 -18.73 -22.26 14.50
C GLN A 67 -20.00 -22.00 13.69
N ALA A 68 -20.80 -21.00 14.07
CA ALA A 68 -22.02 -20.65 13.33
C ALA A 68 -21.70 -20.11 11.93
N VAL A 69 -20.68 -19.26 11.81
CA VAL A 69 -20.26 -18.71 10.52
C VAL A 69 -19.66 -19.79 9.63
N PHE A 70 -18.71 -20.57 10.14
CA PHE A 70 -18.04 -21.62 9.36
C PHE A 70 -19.00 -22.73 8.97
N GLY A 71 -19.87 -23.19 9.87
CA GLY A 71 -20.88 -24.21 9.54
C GLY A 71 -21.79 -23.77 8.40
N ARG A 72 -22.32 -22.53 8.47
CA ARG A 72 -23.13 -21.96 7.39
C ARG A 72 -22.35 -21.85 6.07
N LEU A 73 -21.09 -21.43 6.10
CA LEU A 73 -20.26 -21.30 4.89
C LEU A 73 -19.97 -22.66 4.27
N SER A 74 -19.57 -23.67 5.05
CA SER A 74 -19.33 -25.04 4.58
C SER A 74 -20.56 -25.60 3.89
N GLU A 75 -21.74 -25.45 4.49
CA GLU A 75 -23.02 -25.89 3.90
C GLU A 75 -23.33 -25.16 2.58
N LYS A 76 -23.14 -23.84 2.54
CA LYS A 76 -23.34 -23.06 1.31
C LYS A 76 -22.46 -23.56 0.17
N TYR A 77 -21.16 -23.75 0.42
CA TYR A 77 -20.23 -24.17 -0.61
C TYR A 77 -20.41 -25.63 -1.02
N ARG A 78 -20.87 -26.50 -0.10
CA ARG A 78 -21.26 -27.89 -0.39
C ARG A 78 -22.41 -27.94 -1.39
N ARG A 79 -23.50 -27.21 -1.14
CA ARG A 79 -24.67 -27.15 -2.04
C ARG A 79 -24.33 -26.59 -3.42
N MET A 80 -23.48 -25.56 -3.46
CA MET A 80 -22.98 -25.00 -4.72
C MET A 80 -22.18 -26.02 -5.54
N ALA A 81 -21.36 -26.85 -4.87
CA ALA A 81 -20.61 -27.92 -5.53
C ALA A 81 -21.52 -29.08 -5.98
N GLU A 82 -22.61 -29.33 -5.25
CA GLU A 82 -23.63 -30.34 -5.56
C GLU A 82 -24.61 -29.85 -6.66
N GLY A 83 -24.52 -28.60 -7.12
CA GLY A 83 -25.32 -28.06 -8.21
C GLY A 83 -26.74 -27.61 -7.82
N GLU A 84 -27.05 -27.57 -6.54
CA GLU A 84 -28.32 -27.02 -6.03
C GLU A 84 -28.26 -25.49 -6.05
N GLN A 85 -28.93 -24.86 -7.00
CA GLN A 85 -29.15 -23.41 -6.97
C GLN A 85 -30.05 -23.07 -5.78
N PRO A 86 -29.68 -22.07 -4.94
CA PRO A 86 -30.61 -21.54 -3.95
C PRO A 86 -31.63 -20.64 -4.65
N GLU A 87 -32.93 -20.88 -4.40
CA GLU A 87 -33.99 -19.87 -4.64
C GLU A 87 -33.79 -18.62 -3.78
#